data_AF-A0A931S9F8-F1
#
_entry.id   AF-A0A931S9F8-F1
#
_cell.length_a   1.000
_cell.length_b   1.000
_cell.length_c   1.000
_cell.angle_alpha   90.00
_cell.angle_beta   90.00
_cell.angle_gamma   90.00
#
_symmetry.space_group_name_H-M   'P 1'
#
loop_
_entity.id
_entity.type
_entity.pdbx_description
1 polymer ?
#
loop_
_entity_poly.entity_id
_entity_poly.type
_entity_poly.pdbx_seq_one_letter_code
_entity_poly.pdbx_strand_id
1 'polypeptide(L)'
;DKVSINTGAVARPEFVREAAETFGSQCIVVAIDAKRSGEHWEVYTHGGRQPTGIDACEWAEKMAAYGAGEILLTSMDRDGTKKGYDLDLTRTISERIPIPVIASGGVGTLEHVYEGLTVGKASAALAASIFHYREFTIAQCKLYLHERGIAVRLTHS
;
A
#
# COMPACT_ATOMS: atom_id res chain seq x y z
N ASP A 1 -5.93 -15.35 6.13
CA ASP A 1 -4.49 -15.48 5.80
C ASP A 1 -4.22 -15.20 4.32
N LYS A 2 -4.23 -13.93 3.91
CA LYS A 2 -4.17 -13.48 2.50
C LYS A 2 -2.87 -13.88 1.78
N VAL A 3 -2.88 -13.93 0.45
CA VAL A 3 -1.69 -14.09 -0.41
C VAL A 3 -1.40 -12.78 -1.15
N SER A 4 -0.13 -12.39 -1.23
CA SER A 4 0.33 -11.21 -1.99
C SER A 4 0.96 -11.60 -3.33
N ILE A 5 0.53 -10.95 -4.41
CA ILE A 5 0.98 -11.21 -5.78
C ILE A 5 1.53 -9.89 -6.37
N ASN A 6 2.77 -9.91 -6.87
CA ASN A 6 3.38 -8.78 -7.61
C ASN A 6 3.80 -9.21 -9.02
N THR A 7 5.06 -9.62 -9.23
CA THR A 7 5.62 -9.97 -10.55
C THR A 7 4.76 -10.98 -11.32
N GLY A 8 4.14 -11.96 -10.63
CA GLY A 8 3.24 -12.92 -11.26
C GLY A 8 1.97 -12.29 -11.83
N ALA A 9 1.42 -11.25 -11.19
CA ALA A 9 0.27 -10.51 -11.70
C ALA A 9 0.65 -9.69 -12.92
N VAL A 10 1.83 -9.05 -12.93
CA VAL A 10 2.30 -8.30 -14.12
C VAL A 10 2.54 -9.24 -15.31
N ALA A 11 3.10 -10.43 -15.07
CA ALA A 11 3.36 -11.40 -16.13
C ALA A 11 2.09 -12.05 -16.70
N ARG A 12 1.07 -12.29 -15.86
CA ARG A 12 -0.23 -12.87 -16.27
C ARG A 12 -1.37 -12.27 -15.44
N PRO A 13 -1.89 -11.09 -15.83
CA PRO A 13 -2.92 -10.37 -15.07
C PRO A 13 -4.14 -11.24 -14.75
N GLU A 14 -4.55 -12.11 -15.67
CA GLU A 14 -5.71 -13.01 -15.56
C GLU A 14 -5.64 -13.94 -14.35
N PHE A 15 -4.43 -14.23 -13.84
CA PHE A 15 -4.26 -15.03 -12.64
C PHE A 15 -4.94 -14.42 -11.41
N VAL A 16 -4.97 -13.09 -11.30
CA VAL A 16 -5.66 -12.39 -10.19
C VAL A 16 -7.16 -12.70 -10.23
N ARG A 17 -7.76 -12.68 -11.42
CA ARG A 17 -9.17 -13.03 -11.62
C ARG A 17 -9.45 -14.48 -11.27
N GLU A 18 -8.66 -15.41 -11.81
CA GLU A 18 -8.79 -16.84 -11.50
C GLU A 18 -8.69 -17.12 -9.99
N ALA A 19 -7.72 -16.48 -9.33
CA ALA A 19 -7.51 -16.63 -7.89
C ALA A 19 -8.66 -16.02 -7.07
N ALA A 20 -9.15 -14.85 -7.46
CA ALA A 20 -10.28 -14.19 -6.81
C ALA A 20 -11.58 -15.01 -6.97
N GLU A 21 -11.84 -15.56 -8.16
CA GLU A 21 -13.00 -16.43 -8.42
C GLU A 21 -12.93 -17.73 -7.61
N THR A 22 -11.72 -18.27 -7.40
CA THR A 22 -11.52 -19.55 -6.68
C THR A 22 -11.54 -19.38 -5.17
N PHE A 23 -10.90 -18.34 -4.64
CA PHE A 23 -10.63 -18.20 -3.20
C PHE A 23 -11.35 -17.00 -2.54
N GLY A 24 -12.03 -16.17 -3.34
CA GLY A 24 -12.66 -14.92 -2.94
C GLY A 24 -11.67 -13.75 -2.87
N SER A 25 -12.14 -12.56 -3.28
CA SER A 25 -11.34 -11.34 -3.37
C SER A 25 -10.62 -10.99 -2.08
N GLN A 26 -11.24 -11.20 -0.91
CA GLN A 26 -10.66 -10.88 0.40
C GLN A 26 -9.33 -11.60 0.69
N CYS A 27 -9.04 -12.69 -0.03
CA CYS A 27 -7.82 -13.47 0.09
C CYS A 27 -6.67 -12.97 -0.79
N ILE A 28 -6.97 -12.09 -1.76
CA ILE A 28 -6.04 -11.66 -2.81
C ILE A 28 -5.56 -10.23 -2.56
N VAL A 29 -4.27 -10.09 -2.26
CA VAL A 29 -3.58 -8.79 -2.21
C VAL A 29 -2.72 -8.66 -3.45
N VAL A 30 -2.81 -7.54 -4.15
CA VAL A 30 -1.87 -7.22 -5.22
C VAL A 30 -0.89 -6.16 -4.72
N ALA A 31 0.41 -6.48 -4.76
CA ALA A 31 1.45 -5.54 -4.41
C ALA A 31 1.90 -4.76 -5.65
N ILE A 32 1.97 -3.44 -5.50
CA ILE A 32 2.39 -2.48 -6.53
C ILE A 32 3.60 -1.74 -6.00
N ASP A 33 4.77 -2.01 -6.58
CA ASP A 33 5.96 -1.17 -6.38
C ASP A 33 5.95 -0.10 -7.46
N ALA A 34 5.77 1.16 -7.06
CA ALA A 34 5.61 2.28 -7.97
C ALA A 34 6.72 3.31 -7.80
N LYS A 35 7.22 3.85 -8.91
CA LYS A 35 8.25 4.90 -8.93
C LYS A 35 7.84 6.01 -9.89
N ARG A 36 8.11 7.27 -9.54
CA ARG A 36 7.82 8.44 -10.37
C ARG A 36 8.55 8.34 -11.71
N SER A 37 7.82 8.50 -12.81
CA SER A 37 8.32 8.53 -14.18
C SER A 37 7.68 9.71 -14.91
N GLY A 38 8.35 10.87 -14.91
CA GLY A 38 7.77 12.12 -15.41
C GLY A 38 6.53 12.54 -14.62
N GLU A 39 5.39 12.68 -15.31
CA GLU A 39 4.10 13.09 -14.72
C GLU A 39 3.27 11.93 -14.14
N HIS A 40 3.73 10.69 -14.29
CA HIS A 40 3.02 9.51 -13.81
C HIS A 40 3.89 8.65 -12.88
N TRP A 41 3.37 7.50 -12.45
CA TRP A 41 4.14 6.50 -11.71
C TRP A 41 4.14 5.20 -12.47
N GLU A 42 5.30 4.60 -12.61
CA GLU A 42 5.48 3.36 -13.34
C GLU A 42 5.58 2.20 -12.36
N VAL A 43 4.95 1.07 -12.71
CA VAL A 43 5.05 -0.18 -11.96
C VAL A 43 6.42 -0.82 -12.19
N TYR A 44 7.05 -1.29 -11.11
CA TYR A 44 8.28 -2.06 -11.14
C TYR A 44 8.06 -3.47 -10.62
N THR A 45 8.87 -4.39 -11.13
CA THR A 45 8.89 -5.80 -10.68
C THR A 45 10.29 -6.23 -10.25
N HIS A 46 10.43 -7.50 -9.84
CA HIS A 46 11.71 -8.10 -9.45
C HIS A 46 12.40 -7.33 -8.31
N GLY A 47 11.61 -6.93 -7.31
CA GLY A 47 12.08 -6.13 -6.17
C GLY A 47 12.52 -4.73 -6.59
N GLY A 48 11.74 -4.06 -7.45
CA GLY A 48 12.00 -2.69 -7.87
C GLY A 48 13.08 -2.53 -8.95
N ARG A 49 13.54 -3.61 -9.58
CA ARG A 49 14.69 -3.55 -10.50
C ARG A 49 14.30 -3.39 -11.96
N GLN A 50 13.11 -3.84 -12.32
CA GLN A 50 12.66 -3.88 -13.71
C GLN A 50 11.45 -2.95 -13.92
N PRO A 51 11.61 -1.84 -14.66
CA PRO A 51 10.48 -1.04 -15.14
C PRO A 51 9.61 -1.87 -16.09
N THR A 52 8.30 -1.64 -16.06
CA THR A 52 7.32 -2.41 -16.85
C THR A 52 6.68 -1.62 -17.99
N GLY A 53 6.80 -0.29 -17.97
CA GLY A 53 6.07 0.64 -18.82
C GLY A 53 4.60 0.80 -18.46
N ILE A 54 4.13 0.18 -17.38
CA ILE A 54 2.71 0.21 -16.96
C ILE A 54 2.51 1.35 -15.96
N ASP A 55 1.50 2.18 -16.18
CA ASP A 55 1.08 3.19 -15.20
C ASP A 55 0.49 2.53 -13.95
N ALA A 56 0.91 2.99 -12.77
CA ALA A 56 0.52 2.42 -11.49
C ALA A 56 -0.96 2.65 -11.14
N CYS A 57 -1.56 3.75 -11.60
CA CYS A 57 -2.98 4.01 -11.37
C CYS A 57 -3.84 3.11 -12.26
N GLU A 58 -3.52 3.02 -13.55
CA GLU A 58 -4.21 2.11 -14.48
C GLU A 58 -4.08 0.64 -14.03
N TRP A 59 -2.90 0.28 -13.53
CA TRP A 59 -2.67 -1.06 -13.00
C TRP A 59 -3.53 -1.34 -11.77
N ALA A 60 -3.61 -0.41 -10.81
CA ALA A 60 -4.44 -0.57 -9.63
C ALA A 60 -5.93 -0.73 -9.98
N GLU A 61 -6.45 0.09 -10.90
CA GLU A 61 -7.83 0.00 -11.41
C GLU A 61 -8.08 -1.37 -12.06
N LYS A 62 -7.16 -1.85 -12.90
CA LYS A 62 -7.26 -3.17 -13.52
C LYS A 62 -7.27 -4.31 -12.49
N MET A 63 -6.40 -4.26 -11.48
CA MET A 63 -6.32 -5.29 -10.45
C MET A 63 -7.58 -5.32 -9.56
N ALA A 64 -8.15 -4.16 -9.24
CA ALA A 64 -9.43 -4.07 -8.58
C ALA A 64 -10.56 -4.67 -9.43
N ALA A 65 -10.61 -4.36 -10.73
CA ALA A 65 -11.58 -4.93 -11.66
C ALA A 65 -11.42 -6.46 -11.84
N TYR A 66 -10.20 -6.97 -11.67
CA TYR A 66 -9.89 -8.40 -11.71
C TYR A 66 -10.17 -9.11 -10.38
N GLY A 67 -10.70 -8.40 -9.38
CA GLY A 67 -11.14 -9.01 -8.13
C GLY A 67 -10.08 -9.08 -7.03
N ALA A 68 -8.99 -8.31 -7.13
CA ALA A 68 -8.14 -8.09 -5.96
C ALA A 68 -8.97 -7.52 -4.80
N GLY A 69 -8.75 -8.00 -3.58
CA GLY A 69 -9.45 -7.50 -2.40
C GLY A 69 -8.75 -6.34 -1.70
N GLU A 70 -7.48 -6.13 -1.98
CA GLU A 70 -6.66 -5.08 -1.37
C GLU A 70 -5.40 -4.82 -2.22
N ILE A 71 -4.96 -3.57 -2.23
CA ILE A 71 -3.69 -3.17 -2.85
C ILE A 71 -2.66 -2.86 -1.76
N LEU A 72 -1.49 -3.48 -1.86
CA LEU A 72 -0.31 -3.07 -1.09
C LEU A 72 0.54 -2.15 -1.97
N LEU A 73 0.51 -0.85 -1.68
CA LEU A 73 1.15 0.18 -2.51
C LEU A 73 2.46 0.64 -1.87
N THR A 74 3.58 0.34 -2.50
CA THR A 74 4.91 0.76 -2.06
C THR A 74 5.44 1.86 -2.98
N SER A 75 5.68 3.05 -2.41
CA SER A 75 6.43 4.09 -3.13
C SER A 75 7.92 3.82 -3.05
N MET A 76 8.52 3.51 -4.19
CA MET A 76 9.96 3.27 -4.30
C MET A 76 10.80 4.53 -4.04
N ASP A 77 10.29 5.71 -4.40
CA ASP A 77 10.99 6.98 -4.16
C ASP A 77 11.06 7.34 -2.67
N ARG A 78 10.15 6.78 -1.87
CA ARG A 78 10.08 7.01 -0.42
C ARG A 78 10.69 5.88 0.38
N ASP A 79 10.77 4.68 -0.15
CA ASP A 79 11.21 3.53 0.63
C ASP A 79 12.63 3.72 1.22
N GLY A 80 12.78 3.34 2.49
CA GLY A 80 14.00 3.55 3.26
C GLY A 80 14.35 5.00 3.64
N THR A 81 13.64 6.02 3.13
CA THR A 81 14.03 7.44 3.32
C THR A 81 13.66 8.04 4.67
N LYS A 82 12.68 7.46 5.39
CA LYS A 82 12.06 8.02 6.61
C LYS A 82 11.41 9.41 6.42
N LYS A 83 11.10 9.82 5.19
CA LYS A 83 10.49 11.14 4.85
C LYS A 83 8.96 11.09 4.67
N GLY A 84 8.30 10.07 5.19
CA GLY A 84 6.87 9.84 5.02
C GLY A 84 6.51 9.07 3.75
N TYR A 85 5.24 8.69 3.65
CA TYR A 85 4.68 8.07 2.44
C TYR A 85 4.66 9.05 1.26
N ASP A 86 4.47 8.52 0.06
CA ASP A 86 4.12 9.34 -1.10
C ASP A 86 2.61 9.62 -1.06
N LEU A 87 2.23 10.72 -0.43
CA LEU A 87 0.82 11.07 -0.20
C LEU A 87 0.07 11.32 -1.51
N ASP A 88 0.75 11.86 -2.52
CA ASP A 88 0.17 12.13 -3.85
C ASP A 88 -0.18 10.83 -4.57
N LEU A 89 0.78 9.90 -4.63
CA LEU A 89 0.58 8.55 -5.16
C LEU A 89 -0.53 7.81 -4.40
N THR A 90 -0.42 7.80 -3.07
CA THR A 90 -1.33 7.05 -2.19
C THR A 90 -2.76 7.55 -2.34
N ARG A 91 -2.95 8.88 -2.33
CA ARG A 91 -4.27 9.49 -2.49
C ARG A 91 -4.85 9.23 -3.87
N THR A 92 -4.03 9.40 -4.91
CA THR A 92 -4.48 9.22 -6.29
C THR A 92 -5.02 7.81 -6.52
N ILE A 93 -4.31 6.78 -6.06
CA ILE A 93 -4.76 5.40 -6.20
C ILE A 93 -5.95 5.11 -5.28
N SER A 94 -5.91 5.55 -4.02
CA SER A 94 -7.00 5.29 -3.05
C SER A 94 -8.34 5.91 -3.46
N GLU A 95 -8.34 7.02 -4.18
CA GLU A 95 -9.57 7.66 -4.69
C GLU A 95 -10.11 7.01 -5.98
N ARG A 96 -9.27 6.25 -6.70
CA ARG A 96 -9.63 5.64 -8.00
C ARG A 96 -10.24 4.24 -7.88
N ILE A 97 -9.93 3.51 -6.81
CA ILE A 97 -10.35 2.11 -6.65
C ILE A 97 -11.29 1.93 -5.46
N PRO A 98 -12.27 1.02 -5.54
CA PRO A 98 -13.24 0.79 -4.47
C PRO A 98 -12.72 -0.15 -3.36
N ILE A 99 -11.50 -0.67 -3.51
CA ILE A 99 -10.90 -1.64 -2.58
C ILE A 99 -9.85 -0.98 -1.68
N PRO A 100 -9.62 -1.51 -0.47
CA PRO A 100 -8.62 -0.97 0.45
C PRO A 100 -7.22 -0.84 -0.15
N VAL A 101 -6.56 0.27 0.18
CA VAL A 101 -5.14 0.52 -0.11
C VAL A 101 -4.35 0.52 1.19
N ILE A 102 -3.28 -0.26 1.24
CA ILE A 102 -2.26 -0.21 2.29
C ILE A 102 -1.11 0.67 1.78
N ALA A 103 -0.85 1.79 2.45
CA ALA A 103 0.32 2.62 2.17
C ALA A 103 1.59 1.97 2.74
N SER A 104 2.66 1.93 1.93
CA SER A 104 3.96 1.37 2.29
C SER A 104 5.12 2.22 1.73
N GLY A 105 6.26 2.19 2.41
CA GLY A 105 7.50 2.87 2.01
C GLY A 105 7.64 4.29 2.60
N GLY A 106 8.72 4.50 3.37
CA GLY A 106 9.18 5.85 3.77
C GLY A 106 8.77 6.36 5.14
N VAL A 107 8.01 5.60 5.94
CA VAL A 107 7.63 6.01 7.30
C VAL A 107 8.84 6.21 8.21
N GLY A 108 8.89 7.37 8.87
CA GLY A 108 9.89 7.69 9.89
C GLY A 108 9.33 8.18 11.23
N THR A 109 8.03 8.49 11.32
CA THR A 109 7.40 9.08 12.50
C THR A 109 5.94 8.62 12.59
N LEU A 110 5.28 8.84 13.74
CA LEU A 110 3.85 8.58 13.88
C LEU A 110 2.99 9.55 13.04
N GLU A 111 3.47 10.79 12.83
CA GLU A 111 2.81 11.77 11.95
C GLU A 111 2.71 11.24 10.52
N HIS A 112 3.78 10.65 9.99
CA HIS A 112 3.74 10.03 8.67
C HIS A 112 2.68 8.92 8.55
N VAL A 113 2.43 8.17 9.63
CA VAL A 113 1.34 7.17 9.67
C VAL A 113 -0.02 7.85 9.58
N TYR A 114 -0.22 8.91 10.38
CA TYR A 114 -1.44 9.69 10.38
C TYR A 114 -1.72 10.36 9.03
N GLU A 115 -0.70 10.97 8.40
CA GLU A 115 -0.80 11.57 7.07
C GLU A 115 -1.17 10.55 6.00
N GLY A 116 -0.59 9.33 6.06
CA GLY A 116 -0.93 8.26 5.13
C GLY A 116 -2.41 7.86 5.18
N LEU A 117 -3.00 7.81 6.37
CA LEU A 117 -4.41 7.44 6.59
C LEU A 117 -5.38 8.60 6.29
N THR A 118 -4.94 9.85 6.47
CA THR A 118 -5.80 11.04 6.32
C THR A 118 -5.63 11.72 4.97
N VAL A 119 -4.46 12.28 4.71
CA VAL A 119 -4.12 13.00 3.48
C VAL A 119 -3.98 12.01 2.32
N GLY A 120 -3.28 10.90 2.56
CA GLY A 120 -3.10 9.82 1.59
C GLY A 120 -4.35 8.97 1.37
N LYS A 121 -5.37 9.09 2.24
CA LYS A 121 -6.62 8.32 2.20
C LYS A 121 -6.45 6.79 2.18
N ALA A 122 -5.29 6.28 2.62
CA ALA A 122 -5.07 4.86 2.72
C ALA A 122 -6.01 4.25 3.76
N SER A 123 -6.50 3.04 3.51
CA SER A 123 -7.30 2.29 4.47
C SER A 123 -6.45 1.70 5.60
N ALA A 124 -5.17 1.47 5.32
CA ALA A 124 -4.21 0.97 6.28
C ALA A 124 -2.80 1.48 5.99
N ALA A 125 -1.94 1.40 6.99
CA ALA A 125 -0.56 1.87 6.95
C ALA A 125 0.39 0.74 7.35
N LEU A 126 1.35 0.43 6.48
CA LEU A 126 2.42 -0.52 6.75
C LEU A 126 3.70 0.25 7.08
N ALA A 127 4.19 0.05 8.29
CA ALA A 127 5.46 0.62 8.75
C ALA A 127 6.35 -0.48 9.33
N ALA A 128 7.61 -0.54 8.90
CA ALA A 128 8.57 -1.53 9.35
C ALA A 128 9.65 -0.91 10.25
N SER A 129 10.41 0.05 9.72
CA SER A 129 11.58 0.66 10.37
C SER A 129 11.30 1.21 11.78
N ILE A 130 10.24 2.01 11.93
CA ILE A 130 9.90 2.67 13.21
C ILE A 130 9.59 1.68 14.34
N PHE A 131 9.16 0.45 14.02
CA PHE A 131 8.87 -0.59 14.99
C PHE A 131 10.05 -1.55 15.18
N HIS A 132 10.76 -1.93 14.11
CA HIS A 132 11.93 -2.80 14.19
C HIS A 132 13.06 -2.17 15.02
N TYR A 133 13.30 -0.87 14.86
CA TYR A 133 14.30 -0.15 15.65
C TYR A 133 13.79 0.30 17.02
N ARG A 134 12.57 -0.10 17.41
CA ARG A 134 11.92 0.25 18.68
C ARG A 134 11.86 1.76 18.97
N GLU A 135 11.84 2.58 17.92
CA GLU A 135 11.64 4.03 18.05
C GLU A 135 10.24 4.31 18.61
N PHE A 136 9.26 3.52 18.17
CA PHE A 136 7.90 3.51 18.71
C PHE A 136 7.41 2.06 18.87
N THR A 137 6.45 1.87 19.77
CA THR A 137 5.67 0.62 19.87
C THR A 137 4.38 0.72 19.08
N ILE A 138 3.79 -0.44 18.74
CA ILE A 138 2.46 -0.50 18.11
C ILE A 138 1.41 0.17 19.01
N ALA A 139 1.52 0.03 20.34
CA ALA A 139 0.62 0.65 21.30
C ALA A 139 0.70 2.19 21.25
N GLN A 140 1.92 2.76 21.22
CA GLN A 140 2.12 4.20 21.07
C GLN A 140 1.56 4.73 19.75
N CYS A 141 1.78 4.01 18.64
CA CYS A 141 1.21 4.39 17.35
C CYS A 141 -0.32 4.41 17.38
N LYS A 142 -0.95 3.36 17.92
CA LYS A 142 -2.41 3.30 18.06
C LYS A 142 -2.95 4.41 18.95
N LEU A 143 -2.33 4.67 20.10
CA LEU A 143 -2.77 5.74 21.00
C LEU A 143 -2.69 7.10 20.29
N TYR A 144 -1.57 7.38 19.63
CA TYR A 144 -1.35 8.61 18.87
C TYR A 144 -2.40 8.84 17.76
N LEU A 145 -2.77 7.77 17.04
CA LEU A 145 -3.81 7.81 16.01
C LEU A 145 -5.21 8.00 16.62
N HIS A 146 -5.50 7.31 17.72
CA HIS A 146 -6.76 7.42 18.44
C HIS A 146 -7.02 8.84 18.96
N GLU A 147 -6.00 9.45 19.57
CA GLU A 147 -6.06 10.84 20.07
C GLU A 147 -6.33 11.87 18.97
N ARG A 148 -6.09 11.51 17.69
CA ARG A 148 -6.36 12.33 16.50
C ARG A 148 -7.64 11.92 15.77
N GLY A 149 -8.48 11.09 16.38
CA GLY A 149 -9.78 10.71 15.84
C GLY A 149 -9.74 9.59 14.79
N ILE A 150 -8.61 8.92 14.58
CA ILE A 150 -8.55 7.74 13.72
C ILE A 150 -9.08 6.53 14.49
N ALA A 151 -10.09 5.87 13.92
CA ALA A 151 -10.63 4.64 14.46
C ALA A 151 -9.57 3.52 14.39
N VAL A 152 -9.02 3.16 15.55
CA VAL A 152 -8.05 2.09 15.69
C VAL A 152 -8.49 1.11 16.76
N ARG A 153 -8.13 -0.17 16.58
CA ARG A 153 -8.38 -1.20 17.59
C ARG A 153 -7.37 -1.06 18.73
N LEU A 154 -7.77 -0.40 19.82
CA LEU A 154 -7.04 -0.41 21.08
C LEU A 154 -7.13 -1.80 21.71
N THR A 155 -6.00 -2.36 22.12
CA THR A 155 -5.94 -3.55 22.95
C THR A 155 -5.77 -3.08 24.38
N HIS A 156 -6.77 -3.30 25.23
CA HIS A 156 -6.59 -3.14 26.67
C HIS A 156 -5.57 -4.18 27.13
N SER A 157 -4.57 -3.73 27.87
CA SER A 157 -3.62 -4.58 28.60
C SER A 157 -4.31 -5.27 29.77
#